data_AF-A0ABD5WQ94-F1
#
_entry.id   AF-A0ABD5WQ94-F1
#
_cell.length_a   1.000
_cell.length_b   1.000
_cell.length_c   1.000
_cell.angle_alpha   90.00
_cell.angle_beta   90.00
_cell.angle_gamma   90.00
#
_symmetry.space_group_name_H-M   'P 1'
#
loop_
_entity.id
_entity.type
_entity.pdbx_description
1 polymer ?
#
loop_
_entity_poly.entity_id
_entity_poly.type
_entity_poly.pdbx_seq_one_letter_code
_entity_poly.pdbx_strand_id
1 'polypeptide(L)'
;MDEHTDETESDWRSQSNERDESNDTPSLSRRTYCKALGAVGLAGSASIPEPVTAASGIHSVGNGSYTHAKPSGEDEPPTTLYTTGNVGGPMPSNDWWSSALVTGYSENLFFHPGFALADGTGLQVGHPTTWNYPGADAKMNVERDFTLGHTATTFADTRVDGYSDWSVTLKWDTGTGTTLTASLTKGSPYIFCEYDGGGAELEFRTAPTVWDDRGTSSD
;
A
#
# COMPACT_ATOMS: atom_id res chain seq x y z
N MET A 1 27.44 42.45 38.85
CA MET A 1 28.65 42.50 38.02
C MET A 1 29.16 41.09 38.01
N ASP A 2 28.64 40.30 37.07
CA ASP A 2 29.18 39.04 36.57
C ASP A 2 28.35 38.68 35.34
N GLU A 3 29.03 38.07 34.41
CA GLU A 3 28.92 38.24 32.97
C GLU A 3 27.88 37.27 32.37
N HIS A 4 26.89 37.81 31.65
CA HIS A 4 25.96 37.02 30.86
C HIS A 4 26.66 36.71 29.55
N THR A 5 27.07 35.45 29.37
CA THR A 5 27.74 34.99 28.16
C THR A 5 26.74 34.86 27.02
N ASP A 6 27.09 35.52 25.93
CA ASP A 6 26.35 35.67 24.68
C ASP A 6 26.39 34.34 23.91
N GLU A 7 25.26 33.63 23.84
CA GLU A 7 25.14 32.45 22.98
C GLU A 7 24.92 32.90 21.54
N THR A 8 25.97 32.69 20.73
CA THR A 8 25.97 32.95 19.30
C THR A 8 25.03 31.98 18.58
N GLU A 9 23.95 32.50 18.00
CA GLU A 9 23.11 31.77 17.04
C GLU A 9 23.98 31.32 15.86
N SER A 10 24.27 30.01 15.78
CA SER A 10 24.97 29.45 14.63
C SER A 10 24.00 29.37 13.44
N ASP A 11 24.13 30.31 12.52
CA ASP A 11 23.47 30.33 11.23
C ASP A 11 23.92 29.13 10.37
N TRP A 12 23.10 28.07 10.40
CA TRP A 12 23.33 26.81 9.70
C TRP A 12 23.33 26.93 8.17
N ARG A 13 23.07 28.13 7.61
CA ARG A 13 23.01 28.37 6.16
C ARG A 13 24.36 28.61 5.48
N SER A 14 25.49 28.59 6.20
CA SER A 14 26.80 28.95 5.64
C SER A 14 27.78 27.78 5.41
N GLN A 15 27.46 26.54 5.78
CA GLN A 15 28.36 25.38 5.61
C GLN A 15 28.14 24.60 4.30
N SER A 16 28.05 25.30 3.17
CA SER A 16 28.11 24.64 1.87
C SER A 16 28.85 25.48 0.85
N ASN A 17 30.11 25.79 1.13
CA ASN A 17 31.06 26.12 0.09
C ASN A 17 32.44 25.66 0.55
N GLU A 18 33.19 25.06 -0.38
CA GLU A 18 34.53 24.47 -0.22
C GLU A 18 34.57 22.95 -0.05
N ARG A 19 34.34 22.25 -1.16
CA ARG A 19 35.16 21.11 -1.58
C ARG A 19 35.49 21.27 -3.06
N ASP A 20 36.67 21.82 -3.34
CA ASP A 20 37.38 21.59 -4.59
C ASP A 20 38.10 20.24 -4.48
N GLU A 21 37.82 19.31 -5.38
CA GLU A 21 38.81 18.73 -6.31
C GLU A 21 38.25 17.55 -7.14
N SER A 22 38.34 17.74 -8.46
CA SER A 22 38.50 16.77 -9.55
C SER A 22 37.54 15.58 -9.67
N ASN A 23 36.56 15.71 -10.57
CA ASN A 23 36.21 14.59 -11.45
C ASN A 23 35.89 15.13 -12.85
N ASP A 24 36.85 14.95 -13.76
CA ASP A 24 36.80 15.41 -15.13
C ASP A 24 35.93 14.45 -15.95
N THR A 25 34.61 14.59 -15.82
CA THR A 25 33.63 13.92 -16.69
C THR A 25 33.07 14.93 -17.67
N PRO A 26 33.18 14.71 -19.00
CA PRO A 26 32.62 15.64 -19.97
C PRO A 26 31.10 15.71 -19.79
N SER A 27 30.61 16.88 -19.36
CA SER A 27 29.18 17.16 -19.22
C SER A 27 28.56 17.27 -20.62
N LEU A 28 28.14 16.14 -21.17
CA LEU A 28 27.42 16.10 -22.43
C LEU A 28 25.98 16.58 -22.18
N SER A 29 25.72 17.84 -22.55
CA SER A 29 24.38 18.43 -22.56
C SER A 29 23.41 17.53 -23.34
N ARG A 30 22.26 17.22 -22.73
CA ARG A 30 21.14 16.42 -23.29
C ARG A 30 20.65 16.89 -24.68
N ARG A 31 21.08 18.06 -25.13
CA ARG A 31 20.76 18.64 -26.44
C ARG A 31 21.57 18.08 -27.62
N THR A 32 22.63 17.29 -27.37
CA THR A 32 23.48 16.74 -28.45
C THR A 32 22.98 15.38 -28.96
N TYR A 33 22.29 14.58 -28.12
CA TYR A 33 21.85 13.24 -28.52
C TYR A 33 20.75 13.26 -29.60
N CYS A 34 19.85 14.24 -29.57
CA CYS A 34 18.76 14.35 -30.55
C CYS A 34 19.16 14.98 -31.89
N LYS A 35 20.44 15.34 -32.12
CA LYS A 35 20.91 15.87 -33.41
C LYS A 35 21.69 14.85 -34.25
N ALA A 36 21.96 13.66 -33.72
CA ALA A 36 22.82 12.67 -34.40
C ALA A 36 22.07 11.71 -35.36
N LEU A 37 20.75 11.83 -35.54
CA LEU A 37 19.98 11.00 -36.49
C LEU A 37 19.52 11.72 -37.77
N GLY A 38 20.04 12.91 -38.07
CA GLY A 38 19.64 13.67 -39.26
C GLY A 38 20.78 14.35 -39.99
N ALA A 39 21.66 13.59 -40.65
CA ALA A 39 22.46 14.07 -41.79
C ALA A 39 23.31 12.97 -42.47
N VAL A 40 22.71 12.16 -43.35
CA VAL A 40 23.35 11.51 -44.53
C VAL A 40 22.20 11.15 -45.50
N GLY A 41 22.13 11.47 -46.79
CA GLY A 41 22.96 12.20 -47.73
C GLY A 41 22.14 12.42 -49.02
N LEU A 42 22.45 13.47 -49.78
CA LEU A 42 21.81 13.77 -51.06
C LEU A 42 22.57 13.01 -52.17
N ALA A 43 22.08 11.85 -52.59
CA ALA A 43 22.24 11.22 -53.93
C ALA A 43 21.95 9.71 -53.86
N GLY A 44 20.88 9.27 -54.53
CA GLY A 44 20.55 7.84 -54.70
C GLY A 44 19.07 7.58 -54.48
N SER A 45 18.42 6.97 -55.47
CA SER A 45 17.04 6.46 -55.48
C SER A 45 16.36 6.37 -54.12
N ALA A 46 15.25 7.10 -53.97
CA ALA A 46 14.42 7.13 -52.77
C ALA A 46 13.84 5.75 -52.44
N SER A 47 14.58 4.98 -51.64
CA SER A 47 14.01 3.93 -50.80
C SER A 47 13.27 4.65 -49.68
N ILE A 48 11.94 4.65 -49.77
CA ILE A 48 11.07 5.00 -48.65
C ILE A 48 11.52 4.10 -47.49
N PRO A 49 11.95 4.64 -46.33
CA PRO A 49 12.24 3.79 -45.19
C PRO A 49 10.95 3.02 -44.88
N GLU A 50 11.03 1.69 -44.99
CA GLU A 50 10.01 0.77 -44.51
C GLU A 50 9.57 1.24 -43.11
N PRO A 51 8.26 1.28 -42.79
CA PRO A 51 7.84 1.55 -41.43
C PRO A 51 8.54 0.51 -40.55
N VAL A 52 9.42 0.97 -39.66
CA VAL A 52 9.99 0.12 -38.61
C VAL A 52 8.78 -0.41 -37.87
N THR A 53 8.45 -1.67 -38.13
CA THR A 53 7.39 -2.35 -37.42
C THR A 53 7.81 -2.29 -35.96
N ALA A 54 7.04 -1.58 -35.15
CA ALA A 54 7.34 -1.44 -33.74
C ALA A 54 7.62 -2.84 -33.19
N ALA A 55 8.75 -2.99 -32.48
CA ALA A 55 9.09 -4.27 -31.87
C ALA A 55 7.86 -4.76 -31.08
N SER A 56 7.55 -6.05 -31.20
CA SER A 56 6.39 -6.64 -30.52
C SER A 56 6.40 -6.24 -29.04
N GLY A 57 5.28 -5.65 -28.58
CA GLY A 57 5.16 -5.16 -27.20
C GLY A 57 5.48 -3.68 -27.00
N ILE A 58 5.85 -2.91 -28.04
CA ILE A 58 5.96 -1.45 -27.93
C ILE A 58 4.65 -0.78 -28.31
N HIS A 59 4.13 0.08 -27.42
CA HIS A 59 2.94 0.88 -27.64
C HIS A 59 3.29 2.38 -27.74
N SER A 60 3.01 2.99 -28.89
CA SER A 60 3.30 4.40 -29.16
C SER A 60 2.26 5.35 -28.54
N VAL A 61 2.72 6.49 -28.02
CA VAL A 61 1.88 7.58 -27.48
C VAL A 61 2.49 8.92 -27.86
N GLY A 62 1.85 9.64 -28.80
CA GLY A 62 2.40 10.87 -29.35
C GLY A 62 3.77 10.64 -30.00
N ASN A 63 4.78 11.42 -29.58
CA ASN A 63 6.17 11.26 -30.03
C ASN A 63 6.99 10.26 -29.20
N GLY A 64 6.36 9.57 -28.23
CA GLY A 64 7.00 8.59 -27.36
C GLY A 64 6.39 7.20 -27.48
N SER A 65 6.86 6.27 -26.63
CA SER A 65 6.30 4.92 -26.50
C SER A 65 6.58 4.32 -25.12
N TYR A 66 5.87 3.25 -24.79
CA TYR A 66 6.16 2.39 -23.64
C TYR A 66 6.20 0.92 -24.08
N THR A 67 6.81 0.06 -23.27
CA THR A 67 6.91 -1.38 -23.52
C THR A 67 5.99 -2.17 -22.60
N HIS A 68 5.32 -3.18 -23.15
CA HIS A 68 4.62 -4.24 -22.42
C HIS A 68 5.54 -5.41 -22.08
N ALA A 69 6.76 -5.44 -22.64
CA ALA A 69 7.78 -6.42 -22.31
C ALA A 69 8.71 -5.86 -21.23
N LYS A 70 8.89 -6.64 -20.16
CA LYS A 70 9.87 -6.34 -19.11
C LYS A 70 11.29 -6.29 -19.69
N PRO A 71 12.06 -5.20 -19.47
CA PRO A 71 13.47 -5.17 -19.84
C PRO A 71 14.28 -6.23 -19.08
N SER A 72 15.28 -6.81 -19.75
CA SER A 72 16.13 -7.84 -19.16
C SER A 72 16.87 -7.31 -17.93
N GLY A 73 16.81 -8.05 -16.82
CA GLY A 73 17.52 -7.71 -15.58
C GLY A 73 16.74 -6.81 -14.61
N GLU A 74 15.49 -6.46 -14.95
CA GLU A 74 14.62 -5.67 -14.07
C GLU A 74 13.69 -6.55 -13.23
N ASP A 75 13.32 -6.05 -12.05
CA ASP A 75 12.38 -6.68 -11.13
C ASP A 75 10.91 -6.31 -11.43
N GLU A 76 9.99 -7.14 -10.94
CA GLU A 76 8.54 -6.93 -11.02
C GLU A 76 7.92 -6.79 -9.64
N PRO A 77 6.77 -6.08 -9.53
CA PRO A 77 5.94 -6.16 -8.34
C PRO A 77 5.52 -7.60 -8.02
N PRO A 78 5.04 -7.86 -6.78
CA PRO A 78 4.51 -9.16 -6.41
C PRO A 78 3.48 -9.68 -7.42
N THR A 79 3.68 -10.90 -7.89
CA THR A 79 2.81 -11.53 -8.91
C THR A 79 1.60 -12.22 -8.31
N THR A 80 1.66 -12.59 -7.03
CA THR A 80 0.53 -13.20 -6.31
C THR A 80 -0.23 -12.10 -5.60
N LEU A 81 -1.51 -11.98 -5.93
CA LEU A 81 -2.45 -11.11 -5.23
C LEU A 81 -3.51 -11.94 -4.52
N TYR A 82 -3.85 -11.55 -3.31
CA TYR A 82 -4.87 -12.18 -2.47
C TYR A 82 -6.21 -11.47 -2.68
N THR A 83 -6.86 -11.81 -3.78
CA THR A 83 -8.18 -11.31 -4.13
C THR A 83 -9.15 -12.46 -4.36
N THR A 84 -10.44 -12.18 -4.21
CA THR A 84 -11.49 -13.08 -4.69
C THR A 84 -11.73 -12.87 -6.19
N GLY A 85 -12.63 -13.66 -6.77
CA GLY A 85 -13.06 -13.49 -8.16
C GLY A 85 -13.91 -12.23 -8.41
N ASN A 86 -14.32 -11.51 -7.36
CA ASN A 86 -15.11 -10.29 -7.46
C ASN A 86 -14.23 -9.05 -7.79
N VAL A 87 -12.92 -9.17 -7.60
CA VAL A 87 -11.96 -8.09 -7.83
C VAL A 87 -11.16 -8.38 -9.10
N GLY A 88 -11.07 -7.38 -9.98
CA GLY A 88 -10.30 -7.48 -11.22
C GLY A 88 -9.93 -6.12 -11.80
N GLY A 89 -9.24 -6.14 -12.95
CA GLY A 89 -8.71 -4.93 -13.57
C GLY A 89 -7.41 -4.43 -12.92
N PRO A 90 -6.97 -3.21 -13.24
CA PRO A 90 -5.79 -2.61 -12.61
C PRO A 90 -6.00 -2.46 -11.11
N MET A 91 -5.13 -3.07 -10.33
CA MET A 91 -5.25 -3.06 -8.87
C MET A 91 -4.81 -1.71 -8.28
N PRO A 92 -5.61 -1.09 -7.40
CA PRO A 92 -5.13 -0.04 -6.51
C PRO A 92 -3.84 -0.45 -5.82
N SER A 93 -2.88 0.47 -5.80
CA SER A 93 -1.63 0.33 -5.07
C SER A 93 -1.41 1.56 -4.21
N ASN A 94 -0.61 1.43 -3.16
CA ASN A 94 -0.28 2.52 -2.22
C ASN A 94 -1.46 3.05 -1.41
N ASP A 95 -2.43 2.19 -1.09
CA ASP A 95 -3.54 2.53 -0.23
C ASP A 95 -3.34 1.97 1.20
N TRP A 96 -4.11 2.48 2.16
CA TRP A 96 -4.01 2.14 3.59
C TRP A 96 -4.27 0.65 3.88
N TRP A 97 -4.88 -0.06 2.94
CA TRP A 97 -5.21 -1.49 3.00
C TRP A 97 -4.39 -2.35 2.02
N SER A 98 -3.42 -1.78 1.29
CA SER A 98 -2.70 -2.52 0.24
C SER A 98 -1.89 -3.72 0.76
N SER A 99 -1.55 -3.79 2.05
CA SER A 99 -0.91 -4.98 2.62
C SER A 99 -1.78 -6.23 2.46
N ALA A 100 -3.10 -6.08 2.51
CA ALA A 100 -4.03 -7.19 2.36
C ALA A 100 -3.99 -7.86 0.99
N LEU A 101 -3.50 -7.14 -0.04
CA LEU A 101 -3.35 -7.69 -1.38
C LEU A 101 -2.16 -8.62 -1.52
N VAL A 102 -1.12 -8.46 -0.70
CA VAL A 102 0.18 -9.10 -0.94
C VAL A 102 0.59 -10.08 0.15
N THR A 103 -0.04 -10.04 1.33
CA THR A 103 0.35 -10.91 2.46
C THR A 103 -0.56 -12.12 2.67
N GLY A 104 -1.78 -12.13 2.13
CA GLY A 104 -2.79 -13.17 2.39
C GLY A 104 -3.40 -13.09 3.79
N TYR A 105 -3.19 -11.95 4.43
CA TYR A 105 -3.69 -11.52 5.74
C TYR A 105 -3.70 -10.00 5.69
N SER A 106 -3.24 -9.29 6.71
CA SER A 106 -2.84 -7.90 6.55
C SER A 106 -1.74 -7.51 7.54
N GLU A 107 -1.08 -6.41 7.24
CA GLU A 107 -0.43 -5.62 8.29
C GLU A 107 -1.48 -4.77 9.03
N ASN A 108 -1.06 -3.88 9.93
CA ASN A 108 -1.99 -2.94 10.57
C ASN A 108 -2.67 -2.01 9.56
N LEU A 109 -4.00 -2.10 9.51
CA LEU A 109 -4.88 -1.30 8.66
C LEU A 109 -5.49 -0.16 9.47
N PHE A 110 -4.93 1.04 9.35
CA PHE A 110 -5.37 2.22 10.12
C PHE A 110 -6.57 2.92 9.45
N PHE A 111 -7.78 2.39 9.68
CA PHE A 111 -9.00 2.97 9.12
C PHE A 111 -9.44 4.26 9.83
N HIS A 112 -9.02 4.52 11.06
CA HIS A 112 -9.47 5.65 11.89
C HIS A 112 -11.01 5.67 12.10
N PRO A 113 -11.50 5.75 13.36
CA PRO A 113 -10.74 6.00 14.59
C PRO A 113 -9.94 4.79 15.10
N GLY A 114 -10.23 3.58 14.59
CA GLY A 114 -9.51 2.37 14.98
C GLY A 114 -8.45 1.92 13.98
N PHE A 115 -7.90 0.75 14.25
CA PHE A 115 -7.10 -0.02 13.32
C PHE A 115 -7.49 -1.49 13.39
N ALA A 116 -7.16 -2.23 12.34
CA ALA A 116 -7.41 -3.66 12.28
C ALA A 116 -6.18 -4.43 11.80
N LEU A 117 -6.15 -5.74 12.04
CA LEU A 117 -5.21 -6.68 11.43
C LEU A 117 -5.96 -7.95 11.13
N ALA A 118 -5.94 -8.37 9.87
CA ALA A 118 -6.47 -9.63 9.45
C ALA A 118 -5.43 -10.73 9.69
N ASP A 119 -5.84 -11.84 10.26
CA ASP A 119 -5.04 -13.05 10.41
C ASP A 119 -5.91 -14.31 10.25
N GLY A 120 -5.38 -15.48 10.60
CA GLY A 120 -6.11 -16.74 10.50
C GLY A 120 -7.27 -16.89 11.49
N THR A 121 -7.30 -16.15 12.59
CA THR A 121 -8.41 -16.22 13.57
C THR A 121 -9.53 -15.26 13.25
N GLY A 122 -9.26 -14.20 12.47
CA GLY A 122 -10.25 -13.31 11.91
C GLY A 122 -9.71 -11.89 11.77
N LEU A 123 -10.50 -10.90 12.20
CA LEU A 123 -10.12 -9.49 12.18
C LEU A 123 -9.86 -8.98 13.61
N GLN A 124 -8.60 -8.80 13.96
CA GLN A 124 -8.20 -8.18 15.23
C GLN A 124 -8.43 -6.68 15.16
N VAL A 125 -9.16 -6.11 16.12
CA VAL A 125 -9.53 -4.70 16.16
C VAL A 125 -8.94 -4.03 17.40
N GLY A 126 -8.50 -2.79 17.25
CA GLY A 126 -8.13 -1.95 18.38
C GLY A 126 -8.40 -0.47 18.14
N HIS A 127 -8.51 0.29 19.22
CA HIS A 127 -8.67 1.74 19.20
C HIS A 127 -7.60 2.42 20.07
N PRO A 128 -6.45 2.78 19.48
CA PRO A 128 -5.35 3.40 20.21
C PRO A 128 -5.73 4.83 20.62
N THR A 129 -5.82 5.05 21.93
CA THR A 129 -6.15 6.37 22.53
C THR A 129 -4.96 7.02 23.21
N THR A 130 -3.83 6.33 23.31
CA THR A 130 -2.63 6.78 24.00
C THR A 130 -1.43 6.90 23.06
N TRP A 131 -0.61 7.91 23.34
CA TRP A 131 0.66 8.15 22.66
C TRP A 131 1.81 7.83 23.61
N ASN A 132 2.82 7.14 23.07
CA ASN A 132 4.10 6.88 23.70
C ASN A 132 5.16 7.77 23.05
N TYR A 133 6.11 8.26 23.85
CA TYR A 133 7.19 9.14 23.37
C TYR A 133 8.57 8.55 23.63
N PRO A 134 8.96 7.46 22.95
CA PRO A 134 10.30 6.90 23.11
C PRO A 134 11.33 7.81 22.41
N GLY A 135 12.13 8.53 23.20
CA GLY A 135 13.13 9.46 22.68
C GLY A 135 12.48 10.65 21.97
N ALA A 136 12.81 10.85 20.69
CA ALA A 136 12.28 11.94 19.86
C ALA A 136 11.05 11.54 19.02
N ASP A 137 10.60 10.29 19.11
CA ASP A 137 9.46 9.78 18.33
C ASP A 137 8.14 9.94 19.09
N ALA A 138 7.04 10.12 18.36
CA ALA A 138 5.68 9.89 18.86
C ALA A 138 5.12 8.62 18.24
N LYS A 139 4.71 7.65 19.06
CA LYS A 139 4.20 6.34 18.62
C LYS A 139 2.86 6.06 19.27
N MET A 140 1.86 5.70 18.49
CA MET A 140 0.59 5.21 19.04
C MET A 140 0.80 3.85 19.70
N ASN A 141 0.14 3.60 20.82
CA ASN A 141 0.16 2.27 21.43
C ASN A 141 -0.79 1.34 20.68
N VAL A 142 -0.25 0.46 19.85
CA VAL A 142 -1.01 -0.43 18.97
C VAL A 142 -1.36 -1.71 19.73
N GLU A 143 -2.40 -1.65 20.55
CA GLU A 143 -2.95 -2.79 21.29
C GLU A 143 -4.29 -3.26 20.69
N ARG A 144 -4.52 -4.57 20.73
CA ARG A 144 -5.77 -5.18 20.28
C ARG A 144 -6.75 -5.23 21.43
N ASP A 145 -7.98 -4.80 21.17
CA ASP A 145 -9.05 -4.84 22.14
C ASP A 145 -9.78 -6.19 22.07
N PHE A 146 -10.07 -6.66 20.85
CA PHE A 146 -10.75 -7.93 20.58
C PHE A 146 -10.48 -8.46 19.17
N THR A 147 -10.80 -9.72 18.95
CA THR A 147 -10.82 -10.35 17.63
C THR A 147 -12.27 -10.62 17.21
N LEU A 148 -12.63 -10.17 16.01
CA LEU A 148 -13.84 -10.59 15.29
C LEU A 148 -13.52 -11.93 14.61
N GLY A 149 -13.91 -13.04 15.25
CA GLY A 149 -13.67 -14.39 14.79
C GLY A 149 -14.93 -15.12 14.36
N HIS A 150 -14.78 -16.40 14.02
CA HIS A 150 -15.86 -17.26 13.54
C HIS A 150 -15.97 -18.53 14.40
N THR A 151 -17.17 -18.86 14.87
CA THR A 151 -17.39 -19.95 15.86
C THR A 151 -17.06 -21.36 15.38
N ALA A 152 -16.69 -21.54 14.12
CA ALA A 152 -16.60 -22.85 13.47
C ALA A 152 -15.17 -23.24 13.10
N THR A 153 -14.31 -22.25 12.78
CA THR A 153 -12.98 -22.51 12.24
C THR A 153 -12.11 -21.27 12.30
N THR A 154 -10.81 -21.50 12.19
CA THR A 154 -9.83 -20.52 11.69
C THR A 154 -9.68 -20.67 10.18
N PHE A 155 -9.06 -19.70 9.53
CA PHE A 155 -8.91 -19.63 8.08
C PHE A 155 -7.44 -19.67 7.65
N ALA A 156 -7.20 -20.09 6.41
CA ALA A 156 -5.85 -20.27 5.87
C ALA A 156 -5.28 -18.97 5.25
N ASP A 157 -6.16 -18.11 4.75
CA ASP A 157 -5.86 -16.78 4.24
C ASP A 157 -7.06 -15.83 4.44
N THR A 158 -6.82 -14.54 4.20
CA THR A 158 -7.86 -13.55 3.89
C THR A 158 -7.61 -13.01 2.49
N ARG A 159 -8.67 -12.53 1.84
CA ARG A 159 -8.61 -11.97 0.48
C ARG A 159 -9.42 -10.70 0.39
N VAL A 160 -8.97 -9.76 -0.44
CA VAL A 160 -9.75 -8.59 -0.79
C VAL A 160 -10.89 -9.02 -1.72
N ASP A 161 -12.13 -8.78 -1.27
CA ASP A 161 -13.36 -9.12 -1.99
C ASP A 161 -14.01 -7.92 -2.67
N GLY A 162 -13.68 -6.71 -2.22
CA GLY A 162 -14.15 -5.46 -2.82
C GLY A 162 -13.46 -4.25 -2.20
N TYR A 163 -13.57 -3.09 -2.86
CA TYR A 163 -13.06 -1.83 -2.35
C TYR A 163 -13.80 -0.64 -2.99
N SER A 164 -13.65 0.53 -2.38
CA SER A 164 -14.08 1.84 -2.91
C SER A 164 -12.98 2.87 -2.67
N ASP A 165 -13.27 4.15 -2.92
CA ASP A 165 -12.38 5.27 -2.60
C ASP A 165 -11.87 5.25 -1.15
N TRP A 166 -12.68 4.72 -0.21
CA TRP A 166 -12.38 4.80 1.23
C TRP A 166 -12.63 3.51 2.00
N SER A 167 -13.11 2.45 1.35
CA SER A 167 -13.45 1.18 2.01
C SER A 167 -12.75 -0.01 1.38
N VAL A 168 -12.55 -1.05 2.20
CA VAL A 168 -12.10 -2.37 1.76
C VAL A 168 -12.98 -3.44 2.41
N THR A 169 -13.32 -4.46 1.64
CA THR A 169 -14.01 -5.66 2.12
C THR A 169 -13.03 -6.82 2.08
N LEU A 170 -12.77 -7.41 3.23
CA LEU A 170 -11.92 -8.58 3.42
C LEU A 170 -12.80 -9.81 3.61
N LYS A 171 -12.41 -10.93 2.99
CA LYS A 171 -13.13 -12.19 3.04
C LYS A 171 -12.19 -13.33 3.44
N TRP A 172 -12.60 -14.05 4.46
CA TRP A 172 -12.06 -15.34 4.84
C TRP A 172 -13.03 -16.42 4.39
N ASP A 173 -12.54 -17.39 3.63
CA ASP A 173 -13.38 -18.39 2.98
C ASP A 173 -12.69 -19.75 2.99
N THR A 174 -13.38 -20.76 3.49
CA THR A 174 -12.90 -22.16 3.47
C THR A 174 -13.07 -22.83 2.11
N GLY A 175 -13.86 -22.25 1.21
CA GLY A 175 -14.32 -22.84 -0.04
C GLY A 175 -15.44 -23.88 0.15
N THR A 176 -15.86 -24.15 1.38
CA THR A 176 -16.88 -25.16 1.72
C THR A 176 -18.12 -24.56 2.40
N GLY A 177 -18.37 -23.26 2.22
CA GLY A 177 -19.56 -22.57 2.75
C GLY A 177 -19.39 -22.00 4.16
N THR A 178 -18.18 -22.04 4.73
CA THR A 178 -17.87 -21.30 5.97
C THR A 178 -17.10 -20.05 5.61
N THR A 179 -17.67 -18.87 5.90
CA THR A 179 -17.10 -17.57 5.55
C THR A 179 -17.26 -16.52 6.62
N LEU A 180 -16.27 -15.65 6.74
CA LEU A 180 -16.35 -14.36 7.43
C LEU A 180 -16.05 -13.28 6.37
N THR A 181 -16.90 -12.27 6.27
CA THR A 181 -16.65 -11.08 5.45
C THR A 181 -16.67 -9.86 6.36
N ALA A 182 -15.65 -9.00 6.30
CA ALA A 182 -15.57 -7.78 7.07
C ALA A 182 -15.33 -6.56 6.18
N SER A 183 -16.21 -5.56 6.27
CA SER A 183 -16.09 -4.29 5.54
C SER A 183 -15.62 -3.17 6.47
N LEU A 184 -14.48 -2.57 6.13
CA LEU A 184 -13.86 -1.47 6.84
C LEU A 184 -13.92 -0.21 5.97
N THR A 185 -14.28 0.92 6.57
CA THR A 185 -14.31 2.23 5.90
C THR A 185 -13.46 3.22 6.67
N LYS A 186 -12.54 3.89 5.97
CA LYS A 186 -11.72 4.93 6.58
C LYS A 186 -12.61 6.06 7.09
N GLY A 187 -12.39 6.48 8.33
CA GLY A 187 -13.20 7.51 9.00
C GLY A 187 -14.55 7.02 9.53
N SER A 188 -14.86 5.72 9.42
CA SER A 188 -16.07 5.12 10.00
C SER A 188 -15.76 4.50 11.37
N PRO A 189 -16.62 4.72 12.38
CA PRO A 189 -16.52 4.00 13.65
C PRO A 189 -17.09 2.58 13.59
N TYR A 190 -17.63 2.15 12.43
CA TYR A 190 -18.25 0.83 12.26
C TYR A 190 -17.42 -0.09 11.35
N ILE A 191 -17.40 -1.36 11.73
CA ILE A 191 -16.98 -2.49 10.90
C ILE A 191 -18.23 -3.35 10.70
N PHE A 192 -18.57 -3.66 9.46
CA PHE A 192 -19.71 -4.54 9.15
C PHE A 192 -19.21 -5.95 8.89
N CYS A 193 -19.81 -6.95 9.54
CA CYS A 193 -19.42 -8.34 9.39
C CYS A 193 -20.60 -9.22 8.97
N GLU A 194 -20.34 -10.13 8.04
CA GLU A 194 -21.28 -11.13 7.55
C GLU A 194 -20.66 -12.52 7.72
N TYR A 195 -21.48 -13.49 8.13
CA TYR A 195 -21.05 -14.84 8.51
C TYR A 195 -21.89 -15.88 7.78
N ASP A 196 -21.27 -16.98 7.35
CA ASP A 196 -21.95 -18.17 6.84
C ASP A 196 -21.26 -19.43 7.34
N GLY A 197 -22.01 -20.54 7.48
CA GLY A 197 -21.48 -21.80 8.00
C GLY A 197 -21.10 -21.76 9.49
N GLY A 198 -21.59 -20.77 10.24
CA GLY A 198 -21.45 -20.61 11.69
C GLY A 198 -21.86 -19.20 12.13
N GLY A 199 -21.37 -18.76 13.29
CA GLY A 199 -21.72 -17.47 13.88
C GLY A 199 -20.52 -16.57 14.15
N ALA A 200 -20.82 -15.35 14.57
CA ALA A 200 -19.84 -14.40 15.05
C ALA A 200 -19.29 -14.83 16.42
N GLU A 201 -17.99 -14.67 16.60
CA GLU A 201 -17.31 -14.83 17.88
C GLU A 201 -16.50 -13.57 18.21
N LEU A 202 -16.61 -13.09 19.44
CA LEU A 202 -15.78 -11.99 19.95
C LEU A 202 -14.81 -12.55 20.99
N GLU A 203 -13.53 -12.61 20.63
CA GLU A 203 -12.48 -13.02 21.56
C GLU A 203 -11.83 -11.79 22.20
N PHE A 204 -11.72 -11.79 23.52
CA PHE A 204 -11.06 -10.74 24.29
C PHE A 204 -9.88 -11.33 25.06
N ARG A 205 -8.76 -10.59 25.12
CA ARG A 205 -7.59 -10.98 25.92
C ARG A 205 -7.91 -11.04 27.42
N THR A 206 -8.79 -10.16 27.87
CA THR A 206 -9.30 -10.10 29.24
C THR A 206 -10.82 -10.00 29.17
N ALA A 207 -11.53 -10.69 30.06
CA ALA A 207 -12.98 -10.64 30.10
C ALA A 207 -13.50 -9.19 30.12
N PRO A 208 -14.35 -8.78 29.18
CA PRO A 208 -14.85 -7.41 29.10
C PRO A 208 -15.93 -7.18 30.17
N THR A 209 -16.09 -5.93 30.58
CA THR A 209 -17.25 -5.52 31.36
C THR A 209 -18.42 -5.23 30.43
N VAL A 210 -19.45 -6.09 30.47
CA VAL A 210 -20.74 -5.82 29.81
C VAL A 210 -21.59 -4.98 30.76
N TRP A 211 -21.65 -3.66 30.51
CA TRP A 211 -22.36 -2.70 31.36
C TRP A 211 -23.82 -2.47 30.93
N ASP A 212 -24.19 -2.92 29.73
CA ASP A 212 -25.53 -2.82 29.17
C ASP A 212 -25.78 -4.03 28.25
N ASP A 213 -26.76 -4.86 28.63
CA ASP A 213 -27.19 -6.04 27.89
C ASP A 213 -28.68 -5.91 27.62
N ARG A 214 -29.03 -5.70 26.35
CA ARG A 214 -30.42 -5.60 25.88
C ARG A 214 -30.89 -6.87 25.16
N GLY A 215 -30.07 -7.92 25.15
CA GLY A 215 -30.26 -9.06 24.26
C GLY A 215 -30.30 -8.66 22.78
N THR A 216 -30.70 -9.60 21.93
CA THR A 216 -31.00 -9.36 20.52
C THR A 216 -32.48 -9.66 20.28
N SER A 217 -33.22 -8.72 19.68
CA SER A 217 -34.53 -9.04 19.10
C SER A 217 -34.28 -9.86 17.84
N SER A 218 -34.50 -11.17 17.91
CA SER A 218 -34.65 -12.02 16.73
C SER A 218 -36.14 -12.03 16.38
N ASP A 219 -36.54 -11.25 15.39
CA ASP A 219 -37.83 -11.38 14.70
C ASP A 219 -37.71 -12.39 13.56
#